data_AF-A0A5D0UYN0-F1
#
_entry.id   AF-A0A5D0UYN0-F1
#
_cell.length_a   1.000
_cell.length_b   1.000
_cell.length_c   1.000
_cell.angle_alpha   90.00
_cell.angle_beta   90.00
_cell.angle_gamma   90.00
#
_symmetry.space_group_name_H-M   'P 1'
#
loop_
_entity.id
_entity.type
_entity.pdbx_description
1 polymer ?
#
loop_
_entity_poly.entity_id
_entity_poly.type
_entity_poly.pdbx_seq_one_letter_code
_entity_poly.pdbx_strand_id
1 'polypeptide(L)'
;MRDDDLAFVDRVQRELGDVRWPEPVEIRARAQRRSRRTAALAALAVLTVASASAVAVAARPDASGTPSTVAEPASALPASGEPEPTFPRRSPIASPAAEIPLDVLLQAADVKAKTEAPLTQSGLGEGVQLDEMLRYCRKVQGQRAEWEPSRYSRSLTLLRNRPGAEQPPSDVLLNQDVYRVAPDVADRIFAEMAEVLAPCREWRSSGPTRWQGKTIRAQVVHSWQEVDRNFAGDESVLLRHTVVEARNLDTGNLLPDVSKPDSTAIVRVGDLVSVIKIGRGGTESDLRRLAGVAADRMCAAANPRC
;
A
#
# COMPACT_ATOMS: atom_id res chain seq x y z
N MET A 1 30.31 -27.45 23.34
CA MET A 1 28.85 -27.20 23.33
C MET A 1 28.56 -26.61 24.69
N ARG A 2 28.28 -25.30 24.75
CA ARG A 2 28.27 -24.54 26.00
C ARG A 2 26.89 -24.66 26.65
N ASP A 3 26.82 -24.74 27.97
CA ASP A 3 25.58 -24.88 28.73
C ASP A 3 24.55 -23.76 28.45
N ASP A 4 25.02 -22.60 27.98
CA ASP A 4 24.18 -21.47 27.55
C ASP A 4 23.27 -21.81 26.35
N ASP A 5 23.71 -22.71 25.46
CA ASP A 5 22.93 -23.12 24.29
C ASP A 5 21.69 -23.94 24.69
N LEU A 6 21.81 -24.76 25.74
CA LEU A 6 20.70 -25.58 26.26
C LEU A 6 19.68 -24.71 27.01
N ALA A 7 20.15 -23.72 27.77
CA ALA A 7 19.27 -22.79 28.48
C ALA A 7 18.47 -21.88 27.54
N PHE A 8 19.02 -21.53 26.37
CA PHE A 8 18.30 -20.80 25.33
C PHE A 8 17.21 -21.67 24.68
N VAL A 9 17.55 -22.91 24.32
CA VAL A 9 16.59 -23.85 23.72
C VAL A 9 15.40 -24.11 24.65
N ASP A 10 15.63 -24.37 25.94
CA ASP A 10 14.57 -24.58 26.92
C ASP A 10 13.64 -23.37 27.09
N ARG A 11 14.21 -22.16 27.01
CA ARG A 11 13.42 -20.92 27.08
C ARG A 11 12.55 -20.75 25.85
N VAL A 12 13.11 -20.94 24.66
CA VAL A 12 12.37 -20.86 23.40
C VAL A 12 11.28 -21.94 23.33
N GLN A 13 11.55 -23.16 23.80
CA GLN A 13 10.55 -24.23 23.80
C GLN A 13 9.38 -23.92 24.74
N ARG A 14 9.64 -23.33 25.90
CA ARG A 14 8.60 -22.88 26.84
C ARG A 14 7.77 -21.75 26.25
N GLU A 15 8.42 -20.77 25.64
CA GLU A 15 7.74 -19.64 24.99
C GLU A 15 6.89 -20.08 23.79
N LEU A 16 7.37 -21.05 22.99
CA LEU A 16 6.61 -21.61 21.87
C LEU A 16 5.46 -22.53 22.30
N GLY A 17 5.57 -23.17 23.47
CA GLY A 17 4.50 -24.00 24.05
C GLY A 17 3.24 -23.21 24.40
N ASP A 18 3.41 -21.93 24.75
CA ASP A 18 2.31 -21.02 25.06
C ASP A 18 1.70 -20.36 23.81
N VAL A 19 2.33 -20.53 22.63
CA VAL A 19 1.80 -20.00 21.36
C VAL A 19 0.70 -20.92 20.84
N ARG A 20 -0.54 -20.46 21.00
CA ARG A 20 -1.68 -21.09 20.33
C ARG A 20 -1.65 -20.78 18.84
N TRP A 21 -1.20 -21.75 18.04
CA TRP A 21 -1.29 -21.65 16.59
C TRP A 21 -2.75 -21.66 16.13
N PRO A 22 -3.12 -20.86 15.10
CA PRO A 22 -4.45 -20.89 14.53
C PRO A 22 -4.76 -22.29 13.99
N GLU A 23 -5.99 -22.74 14.19
CA GLU A 23 -6.41 -24.04 13.68
C GLU A 23 -6.34 -24.08 12.14
N PRO A 24 -6.11 -25.24 11.51
CA PRO A 24 -6.02 -25.35 10.05
C PRO A 24 -7.23 -24.79 9.30
N VAL A 25 -8.42 -24.74 9.92
CA VAL A 25 -9.62 -24.10 9.35
C VAL A 25 -9.52 -22.57 9.38
N GLU A 26 -8.91 -22.00 10.40
CA GLU A 26 -8.65 -20.56 10.53
C GLU A 26 -7.54 -20.11 9.58
N ILE A 27 -6.51 -20.96 9.41
CA ILE A 27 -5.46 -20.76 8.40
C ILE A 27 -6.07 -20.77 7.00
N ARG A 28 -6.92 -21.76 6.68
CA ARG A 28 -7.63 -21.84 5.39
C ARG A 28 -8.60 -20.68 5.19
N ALA A 29 -9.33 -20.25 6.21
CA ALA A 29 -10.19 -19.08 6.15
C ALA A 29 -9.39 -17.79 5.92
N ARG A 30 -8.23 -17.62 6.58
CA ARG A 30 -7.30 -16.50 6.33
C ARG A 30 -6.67 -16.55 4.94
N ALA A 31 -6.25 -17.72 4.48
CA ALA A 31 -5.68 -17.93 3.15
C ALA A 31 -6.72 -17.66 2.04
N GLN A 32 -7.96 -18.12 2.22
CA GLN A 32 -9.07 -17.77 1.32
C GLN A 32 -9.37 -16.28 1.34
N ARG A 33 -9.32 -15.59 2.50
CA ARG A 33 -9.46 -14.12 2.55
C ARG A 33 -8.34 -13.39 1.81
N ARG A 34 -7.07 -13.86 1.91
CA ARG A 34 -5.94 -13.31 1.13
C ARG A 34 -6.11 -13.55 -0.37
N SER A 35 -6.50 -14.74 -0.79
CA SER A 35 -6.78 -15.06 -2.20
C SER A 35 -7.95 -14.23 -2.77
N ARG A 36 -9.01 -14.04 -1.97
CA ARG A 36 -10.15 -13.17 -2.31
C ARG A 36 -9.73 -11.71 -2.48
N ARG A 37 -8.73 -11.24 -1.73
CA ARG A 37 -8.16 -9.88 -1.88
C ARG A 37 -7.34 -9.70 -3.15
N THR A 38 -6.49 -10.65 -3.51
CA THR A 38 -5.74 -10.56 -4.78
C THR A 38 -6.68 -10.52 -5.97
N ALA A 39 -7.79 -11.27 -5.91
CA ALA A 39 -8.85 -11.22 -6.91
C ALA A 39 -9.61 -9.88 -6.92
N ALA A 40 -9.90 -9.30 -5.75
CA ALA A 40 -10.61 -8.02 -5.65
C ALA A 40 -9.75 -6.81 -6.10
N LEU A 41 -8.46 -6.80 -5.77
CA LEU A 41 -7.51 -5.77 -6.24
C LEU A 41 -7.24 -5.89 -7.74
N ALA A 42 -7.11 -7.11 -8.26
CA ALA A 42 -7.01 -7.33 -9.71
C ALA A 42 -8.29 -6.92 -10.45
N ALA A 43 -9.47 -7.10 -9.83
CA ALA A 43 -10.76 -6.84 -10.44
C ALA A 43 -11.17 -5.37 -10.53
N LEU A 44 -10.70 -4.51 -9.62
CA LEU A 44 -10.78 -3.06 -9.79
C LEU A 44 -9.87 -2.56 -10.92
N ALA A 45 -8.91 -3.39 -11.36
CA ALA A 45 -8.01 -3.13 -12.48
C ALA A 45 -8.29 -4.04 -13.70
N VAL A 46 -9.52 -4.55 -13.91
CA VAL A 46 -9.81 -5.40 -15.10
C VAL A 46 -9.96 -4.55 -16.36
N LEU A 47 -8.79 -4.21 -16.87
CA LEU A 47 -8.35 -4.42 -18.25
C LEU A 47 -6.85 -4.75 -18.17
N THR A 48 -6.52 -5.86 -17.50
CA THR A 48 -5.14 -6.33 -17.39
C THR A 48 -4.67 -6.83 -18.75
N VAL A 49 -3.92 -5.99 -19.46
CA VAL A 49 -3.06 -6.34 -20.59
C VAL A 49 -2.01 -7.34 -20.10
N ALA A 50 -2.14 -8.61 -20.50
CA ALA A 50 -1.06 -9.57 -20.35
C ALA A 50 0.01 -9.30 -21.42
N SER A 51 1.02 -8.49 -21.09
CA SER A 51 2.25 -8.37 -21.89
C SER A 51 3.24 -9.45 -21.43
N ALA A 52 3.31 -10.55 -22.18
CA ALA A 52 4.34 -11.56 -22.01
C ALA A 52 5.63 -11.09 -22.72
N SER A 53 6.58 -10.58 -21.95
CA SER A 53 7.95 -10.35 -22.43
C SER A 53 8.88 -11.36 -21.76
N ALA A 54 9.20 -12.43 -22.47
CA ALA A 54 10.27 -13.34 -22.08
C ALA A 54 11.61 -12.66 -22.36
N VAL A 55 12.29 -12.18 -21.33
CA VAL A 55 13.71 -11.81 -21.42
C VAL A 55 14.50 -12.95 -20.80
N ALA A 56 15.12 -13.77 -21.66
CA ALA A 56 16.10 -14.75 -21.26
C ALA A 56 17.39 -14.01 -20.88
N VAL A 57 17.69 -13.94 -19.58
CA VAL A 57 19.03 -13.54 -19.11
C VAL A 57 19.84 -14.81 -18.94
N ALA A 58 20.76 -15.03 -19.89
CA ALA A 58 21.76 -16.07 -19.80
C ALA A 58 22.75 -15.76 -18.66
N ALA A 59 23.01 -16.77 -17.82
CA ALA A 59 24.06 -16.77 -16.81
C ALA A 59 25.44 -16.99 -17.45
N ARG A 60 26.51 -16.32 -16.97
CA ARG A 60 27.67 -16.84 -16.18
C ARG A 60 28.94 -15.99 -16.52
N PRO A 61 30.13 -16.19 -15.90
CA PRO A 61 30.48 -16.24 -14.47
C PRO A 61 31.78 -15.42 -14.14
N ASP A 62 32.09 -15.29 -12.84
CA ASP A 62 33.39 -15.15 -12.16
C ASP A 62 34.55 -14.28 -12.71
N ALA A 63 35.02 -13.33 -11.88
CA ALA A 63 36.46 -13.08 -11.67
C ALA A 63 36.73 -12.26 -10.39
N SER A 64 37.13 -12.99 -9.35
CA SER A 64 38.21 -12.72 -8.37
C SER A 64 38.86 -11.33 -8.28
N GLY A 65 38.96 -10.79 -7.06
CA GLY A 65 39.92 -9.73 -6.73
C GLY A 65 39.76 -9.09 -5.34
N THR A 66 40.42 -9.66 -4.32
CA THR A 66 40.82 -9.00 -3.04
C THR A 66 42.34 -9.09 -2.93
N PRO A 67 43.06 -8.38 -2.02
CA PRO A 67 42.70 -7.25 -1.14
C PRO A 67 43.74 -6.10 -1.20
N SER A 68 43.52 -4.99 -0.47
CA SER A 68 44.63 -4.14 -0.02
C SER A 68 44.42 -3.59 1.39
N THR A 69 45.54 -3.58 2.09
CA THR A 69 45.79 -3.49 3.53
C THR A 69 46.38 -2.10 3.85
N VAL A 70 46.62 -1.82 5.15
CA VAL A 70 47.49 -0.77 5.75
C VAL A 70 46.76 0.55 6.05
N ALA A 71 46.81 1.20 7.22
CA ALA A 71 47.54 1.02 8.48
C ALA A 71 46.83 1.74 9.65
N GLU A 72 47.09 1.24 10.85
CA GLU A 72 46.97 1.89 12.16
C GLU A 72 48.26 2.71 12.45
N PRO A 73 48.24 3.74 13.32
CA PRO A 73 48.75 3.47 14.65
C PRO A 73 48.01 4.17 15.80
N ALA A 74 48.13 3.52 16.96
CA ALA A 74 47.63 3.89 18.26
C ALA A 74 48.32 5.13 18.88
N SER A 75 47.60 5.81 19.77
CA SER A 75 48.18 6.68 20.79
C SER A 75 47.38 6.55 22.09
N ALA A 76 48.10 6.39 23.21
CA ALA A 76 47.56 6.05 24.53
C ALA A 76 47.60 7.22 25.54
N LEU A 77 46.53 7.30 26.36
CA LEU A 77 46.43 7.72 27.79
C LEU A 77 46.79 9.19 28.18
N PRO A 78 46.21 9.79 29.26
CA PRO A 78 45.87 9.17 30.55
C PRO A 78 44.51 9.52 31.18
N ALA A 79 44.24 8.82 32.29
CA ALA A 79 43.08 8.91 33.17
C ALA A 79 42.98 10.23 33.94
N SER A 80 41.75 10.70 34.14
CA SER A 80 41.37 11.63 35.20
C SER A 80 39.93 11.28 35.60
N GLY A 81 39.75 10.97 36.88
CA GLY A 81 38.47 10.59 37.45
C GLY A 81 37.58 11.79 37.71
N GLU A 82 36.29 11.66 37.42
CA GLU A 82 35.19 12.50 37.91
C GLU A 82 33.84 11.82 37.61
N PRO A 83 32.73 12.27 38.22
CA PRO A 83 31.92 11.47 39.12
C PRO A 83 30.84 10.63 38.42
N GLU A 84 30.38 9.62 39.15
CA GLU A 84 29.29 8.71 38.81
C GLU A 84 28.07 9.47 38.27
N PRO A 85 27.67 9.27 36.99
CA PRO A 85 26.50 9.91 36.46
C PRO A 85 25.28 9.27 37.12
N THR A 86 24.61 10.04 37.96
CA THR A 86 23.25 9.72 38.39
C THR A 86 22.39 9.72 37.13
N PHE A 87 22.16 8.54 36.55
CA PHE A 87 21.31 8.40 35.38
C PHE A 87 19.94 9.00 35.72
N PRO A 88 19.47 10.04 34.99
CA PRO A 88 18.11 10.49 35.16
C PRO A 88 17.23 9.28 34.85
N ARG A 89 16.40 8.92 35.84
CA ARG A 89 15.36 7.90 35.75
C ARG A 89 14.59 8.18 34.46
N ARG A 90 14.90 7.43 33.38
CA ARG A 90 14.16 7.51 32.12
C ARG A 90 12.71 7.32 32.51
N SER A 91 11.94 8.40 32.42
CA SER A 91 10.49 8.26 32.29
C SER A 91 10.25 7.20 31.21
N PRO A 92 9.24 6.34 31.32
CA PRO A 92 8.93 5.44 30.24
C PRO A 92 8.71 6.31 29.02
N ILE A 93 9.71 6.34 28.12
CA ILE A 93 9.58 6.92 26.80
C ILE A 93 8.43 6.12 26.24
N ALA A 94 7.26 6.74 26.18
CA ALA A 94 6.10 6.17 25.53
C ALA A 94 6.63 5.65 24.22
N SER A 95 6.69 4.32 24.08
CA SER A 95 7.26 3.72 22.88
C SER A 95 6.53 4.40 21.73
N PRO A 96 7.26 5.02 20.77
CA PRO A 96 6.61 5.65 19.64
C PRO A 96 5.66 4.58 19.10
N ALA A 97 4.37 4.90 19.01
CA ALA A 97 3.34 3.92 18.69
C ALA A 97 3.73 3.24 17.37
N ALA A 98 4.39 2.08 17.51
CA ALA A 98 5.13 1.50 16.39
C ALA A 98 4.10 1.00 15.39
N GLU A 99 3.02 0.40 15.88
CA GLU A 99 1.91 -0.04 15.06
C GLU A 99 0.92 1.10 14.77
N ILE A 100 0.22 1.00 13.64
CA ILE A 100 -0.94 1.83 13.29
C ILE A 100 -2.17 1.21 13.96
N PRO A 101 -2.83 1.85 14.95
CA PRO A 101 -4.00 1.30 15.63
C PRO A 101 -5.21 1.03 14.70
N LEU A 102 -6.17 0.18 15.11
CA LEU A 102 -7.33 -0.18 14.26
C LEU A 102 -8.37 0.94 14.17
N ASP A 103 -8.48 1.74 15.22
CA ASP A 103 -9.37 2.90 15.36
C ASP A 103 -9.00 4.06 14.43
N VAL A 104 -7.76 4.05 13.90
CA VAL A 104 -7.31 4.94 12.81
C VAL A 104 -8.00 4.64 11.49
N LEU A 105 -8.40 3.39 11.25
CA LEU A 105 -9.08 3.00 10.03
C LEU A 105 -10.53 3.48 10.04
N LEU A 106 -11.05 3.74 8.84
CA LEU A 106 -12.47 3.96 8.61
C LEU A 106 -13.29 2.78 9.12
N GLN A 107 -14.50 3.05 9.56
CA GLN A 107 -15.38 2.07 10.17
C GLN A 107 -16.60 1.81 9.28
N ALA A 108 -17.29 0.70 9.53
CA ALA A 108 -18.53 0.38 8.83
C ALA A 108 -19.60 1.50 8.96
N ALA A 109 -19.62 2.20 10.09
CA ALA A 109 -20.52 3.33 10.32
C ALA A 109 -20.21 4.56 9.45
N ASP A 110 -18.99 4.67 8.92
CA ASP A 110 -18.57 5.81 8.12
C ASP A 110 -19.08 5.72 6.67
N VAL A 111 -19.55 4.54 6.24
CA VAL A 111 -20.14 4.29 4.92
C VAL A 111 -21.66 4.15 5.00
N LYS A 112 -22.37 4.67 3.99
CA LYS A 112 -23.85 4.68 3.96
C LYS A 112 -24.47 3.29 3.80
N ALA A 113 -23.75 2.35 3.18
CA ALA A 113 -24.24 1.02 2.89
C ALA A 113 -23.94 0.05 4.04
N LYS A 114 -24.84 -0.91 4.28
CA LYS A 114 -24.58 -2.01 5.22
C LYS A 114 -23.38 -2.84 4.74
N THR A 115 -22.41 -3.03 5.62
CA THR A 115 -21.21 -3.80 5.31
C THR A 115 -21.23 -5.16 5.99
N GLU A 116 -20.38 -6.05 5.51
CA GLU A 116 -19.97 -7.22 6.27
C GLU A 116 -18.93 -6.86 7.34
N ALA A 117 -18.40 -7.89 8.02
CA ALA A 117 -17.27 -7.72 8.91
C ALA A 117 -16.05 -7.17 8.14
N PRO A 118 -15.36 -6.15 8.66
CA PRO A 118 -14.23 -5.54 7.98
C PRO A 118 -13.10 -6.53 7.75
N LEU A 119 -12.46 -6.44 6.60
CA LEU A 119 -11.27 -7.22 6.29
C LEU A 119 -10.04 -6.36 6.53
N THR A 120 -9.31 -6.58 7.63
CA THR A 120 -8.08 -5.83 7.96
C THR A 120 -6.79 -6.62 7.72
N GLN A 121 -5.67 -5.93 7.53
CA GLN A 121 -4.32 -6.52 7.44
C GLN A 121 -3.28 -5.54 7.95
N SER A 122 -2.24 -6.04 8.62
CA SER A 122 -1.03 -5.25 8.93
C SER A 122 0.12 -5.70 8.02
N GLY A 123 1.00 -4.76 7.67
CA GLY A 123 2.23 -4.98 6.92
C GLY A 123 3.41 -4.19 7.48
N LEU A 124 4.62 -4.56 7.04
CA LEU A 124 5.89 -3.96 7.45
C LEU A 124 6.73 -3.73 6.20
N GLY A 125 7.29 -2.53 6.01
CA GLY A 125 8.14 -2.27 4.84
C GLY A 125 7.40 -2.19 3.50
N GLU A 126 6.06 -2.13 3.50
CA GLU A 126 5.28 -2.10 2.25
C GLU A 126 5.40 -0.74 1.58
N GLY A 127 5.51 -0.70 0.24
CA GLY A 127 5.50 0.57 -0.50
C GLY A 127 4.16 1.31 -0.35
N VAL A 128 4.19 2.65 -0.33
CA VAL A 128 2.98 3.50 -0.30
C VAL A 128 2.26 3.42 -1.65
N GLN A 129 1.28 2.51 -1.77
CA GLN A 129 0.62 2.23 -3.04
C GLN A 129 -0.46 3.27 -3.35
N LEU A 130 -0.11 4.27 -4.17
CA LEU A 130 -1.08 5.32 -4.57
C LEU A 130 -2.19 4.75 -5.44
N ASP A 131 -1.83 4.12 -6.56
CA ASP A 131 -2.77 3.42 -7.41
C ASP A 131 -2.07 2.35 -8.27
N GLU A 132 -2.76 1.23 -8.50
CA GLU A 132 -2.22 0.12 -9.29
C GLU A 132 -2.13 0.43 -10.79
N MET A 133 -3.12 1.14 -11.33
CA MET A 133 -3.13 1.59 -12.72
C MET A 133 -2.14 2.74 -12.93
N LEU A 134 -1.92 3.58 -11.91
CA LEU A 134 -0.82 4.56 -11.94
C LEU A 134 0.55 3.86 -11.94
N ARG A 135 0.75 2.86 -11.07
CA ARG A 135 1.96 2.03 -11.07
C ARG A 135 2.21 1.38 -12.42
N TYR A 136 1.16 0.81 -13.02
CA TYR A 136 1.22 0.18 -14.34
C TYR A 136 1.58 1.20 -15.43
N CYS A 137 0.97 2.38 -15.43
CA CYS A 137 1.33 3.47 -16.34
C CYS A 137 2.81 3.82 -16.24
N ARG A 138 3.31 4.11 -15.02
CA ARG A 138 4.71 4.48 -14.80
C ARG A 138 5.65 3.40 -15.35
N LYS A 139 5.36 2.12 -15.10
CA LYS A 139 6.12 1.00 -15.64
C LYS A 139 6.15 0.99 -17.17
N VAL A 140 5.01 1.19 -17.83
CA VAL A 140 4.94 1.22 -19.30
C VAL A 140 5.66 2.44 -19.88
N GLN A 141 5.67 3.56 -19.16
CA GLN A 141 6.37 4.79 -19.53
C GLN A 141 7.88 4.77 -19.21
N GLY A 142 8.43 3.61 -18.83
CA GLY A 142 9.85 3.47 -18.47
C GLY A 142 10.25 4.24 -17.20
N GLN A 143 9.28 4.65 -16.39
CA GLN A 143 9.50 5.34 -15.12
C GLN A 143 9.72 4.32 -14.01
N ARG A 144 10.36 4.76 -12.91
CA ARG A 144 10.39 3.97 -11.67
C ARG A 144 8.96 3.71 -11.21
N ALA A 145 8.63 2.45 -10.91
CA ALA A 145 7.31 2.03 -10.45
C ALA A 145 7.34 1.47 -9.02
N GLU A 146 8.50 1.52 -8.38
CA GLU A 146 8.67 1.25 -6.96
C GLU A 146 8.12 2.45 -6.17
N TRP A 147 7.34 2.15 -5.14
CA TRP A 147 6.81 3.15 -4.23
C TRP A 147 7.73 3.28 -3.02
N GLU A 148 7.73 4.46 -2.42
CA GLU A 148 8.48 4.73 -1.20
C GLU A 148 8.07 3.75 -0.09
N PRO A 149 9.02 3.13 0.63
CA PRO A 149 8.71 2.15 1.65
C PRO A 149 8.08 2.82 2.88
N SER A 150 7.01 2.22 3.39
CA SER A 150 6.48 2.53 4.72
C SER A 150 7.23 1.76 5.80
N ARG A 151 7.27 2.31 7.02
CA ARG A 151 7.74 1.58 8.18
C ARG A 151 6.70 0.53 8.58
N TYR A 152 5.44 0.92 8.61
CA TYR A 152 4.30 0.05 8.91
C TYR A 152 3.14 0.40 7.98
N SER A 153 2.33 -0.60 7.65
CA SER A 153 1.09 -0.40 6.92
C SER A 153 -0.06 -1.12 7.62
N ARG A 154 -1.27 -0.60 7.41
CA ARG A 154 -2.49 -1.28 7.79
C ARG A 154 -3.58 -1.00 6.77
N SER A 155 -4.22 -2.06 6.30
CA SER A 155 -5.26 -1.99 5.28
C SER A 155 -6.61 -2.44 5.79
N LEU A 156 -7.66 -1.91 5.16
CA LEU A 156 -9.06 -2.20 5.41
C LEU A 156 -9.78 -2.35 4.07
N THR A 157 -10.54 -3.42 3.93
CA THR A 157 -11.55 -3.54 2.88
C THR A 157 -12.93 -3.73 3.50
N LEU A 158 -13.89 -2.89 3.09
CA LEU A 158 -15.30 -3.05 3.42
C LEU A 158 -16.04 -3.60 2.21
N LEU A 159 -16.77 -4.69 2.43
CA LEU A 159 -17.61 -5.33 1.43
C LEU A 159 -19.08 -5.06 1.72
N ARG A 160 -19.88 -4.93 0.68
CA ARG A 160 -21.33 -4.83 0.76
C ARG A 160 -21.90 -6.11 1.34
N ASN A 161 -22.78 -5.97 2.33
CA ASN A 161 -23.50 -7.12 2.86
C ASN A 161 -24.53 -7.61 1.84
N ARG A 162 -24.33 -8.82 1.31
CA ARG A 162 -25.31 -9.53 0.49
C ARG A 162 -25.53 -10.94 1.06
N PRO A 163 -26.60 -11.17 1.83
CA PRO A 163 -26.85 -12.49 2.42
C PRO A 163 -27.07 -13.54 1.32
N GLY A 164 -26.35 -14.66 1.40
CA GLY A 164 -26.60 -15.87 0.61
C GLY A 164 -26.02 -15.89 -0.81
N ALA A 165 -25.16 -14.95 -1.20
CA ALA A 165 -24.53 -14.93 -2.53
C ALA A 165 -23.00 -14.96 -2.44
N GLU A 166 -22.35 -15.47 -3.49
CA GLU A 166 -20.92 -15.25 -3.72
C GLU A 166 -20.67 -13.74 -3.93
N GLN A 167 -19.58 -13.21 -3.38
CA GLN A 167 -19.25 -11.79 -3.42
C GLN A 167 -18.45 -11.47 -4.68
N PRO A 168 -19.06 -10.93 -5.75
CA PRO A 168 -18.30 -10.41 -6.87
C PRO A 168 -17.40 -9.25 -6.43
N PRO A 169 -16.32 -8.95 -7.16
CA PRO A 169 -15.48 -7.79 -6.87
C PRO A 169 -16.21 -6.43 -6.86
N SER A 170 -17.37 -6.34 -7.53
CA SER A 170 -18.26 -5.19 -7.47
C SER A 170 -18.84 -4.91 -6.08
N ASP A 171 -18.70 -5.86 -5.14
CA ASP A 171 -19.18 -5.73 -3.77
C ASP A 171 -18.19 -4.97 -2.88
N VAL A 172 -16.98 -4.67 -3.35
CA VAL A 172 -16.09 -3.73 -2.65
C VAL A 172 -16.79 -2.38 -2.55
N LEU A 173 -16.94 -1.88 -1.33
CA LEU A 173 -17.50 -0.54 -1.06
C LEU A 173 -16.39 0.47 -0.83
N LEU A 174 -15.34 0.06 -0.13
CA LEU A 174 -14.23 0.89 0.30
C LEU A 174 -12.98 0.03 0.44
N ASN A 175 -11.86 0.57 -0.03
CA ASN A 175 -10.53 0.13 0.34
C ASN A 175 -9.80 1.33 0.96
N GLN A 176 -9.14 1.11 2.08
CA GLN A 176 -8.27 2.09 2.71
C GLN A 176 -6.97 1.40 3.10
N ASP A 177 -5.86 2.01 2.69
CA ASP A 177 -4.55 1.72 3.21
C ASP A 177 -4.08 2.90 4.06
N VAL A 178 -3.42 2.63 5.17
CA VAL A 178 -2.75 3.63 6.02
C VAL A 178 -1.31 3.19 6.18
N TYR A 179 -0.39 4.12 5.96
CA TYR A 179 1.05 3.91 6.01
C TYR A 179 1.65 4.86 7.03
N ARG A 180 2.54 4.36 7.88
CA ARG A 180 3.43 5.19 8.69
C ARG A 180 4.75 5.30 7.95
N VAL A 181 5.12 6.51 7.54
CA VAL A 181 6.29 6.78 6.70
C VAL A 181 7.29 7.67 7.43
N ALA A 182 8.49 7.81 6.89
CA ALA A 182 9.42 8.83 7.37
C ALA A 182 8.88 10.24 7.02
N PRO A 183 9.15 11.28 7.84
CA PRO A 183 8.63 12.63 7.57
C PRO A 183 8.97 13.17 6.18
N ASP A 184 10.20 12.94 5.71
CA ASP A 184 10.66 13.36 4.39
C ASP A 184 9.96 12.61 3.25
N VAL A 185 9.59 11.35 3.47
CA VAL A 185 8.76 10.58 2.53
C VAL A 185 7.35 11.15 2.47
N ALA A 186 6.77 11.53 3.62
CA ALA A 186 5.45 12.13 3.67
C ALA A 186 5.40 13.45 2.87
N ASP A 187 6.38 14.34 3.08
CA ASP A 187 6.49 15.61 2.34
C ASP A 187 6.63 15.37 0.82
N ARG A 188 7.50 14.43 0.45
CA ARG A 188 7.84 14.15 -0.95
C ARG A 188 6.65 13.65 -1.75
N ILE A 189 5.83 12.76 -1.19
CA ILE A 189 4.67 12.17 -1.89
C ILE A 189 3.75 13.27 -2.45
N PHE A 190 3.50 14.32 -1.69
CA PHE A 190 2.57 15.39 -2.07
C PHE A 190 3.23 16.47 -2.94
N ALA A 191 4.48 16.82 -2.62
CA ALA A 191 5.28 17.77 -3.39
C ALA A 191 5.54 17.28 -4.82
N GLU A 192 5.88 16.00 -4.99
CA GLU A 192 6.23 15.41 -6.29
C GLU A 192 5.01 14.84 -7.04
N MET A 193 3.79 14.93 -6.49
CA MET A 193 2.59 14.33 -7.08
C MET A 193 2.37 14.75 -8.55
N ALA A 194 2.59 16.03 -8.87
CA ALA A 194 2.43 16.53 -10.23
C ALA A 194 3.42 15.88 -11.21
N GLU A 195 4.65 15.63 -10.76
CA GLU A 195 5.71 14.96 -11.53
C GLU A 195 5.41 13.46 -11.67
N VAL A 196 4.92 12.81 -10.60
CA VAL A 196 4.48 11.41 -10.61
C VAL A 196 3.37 11.19 -11.65
N LEU A 197 2.43 12.14 -11.77
CA LEU A 197 1.31 12.05 -12.72
C LEU A 197 1.67 12.50 -14.14
N ALA A 198 2.69 13.35 -14.33
CA ALA A 198 2.99 13.97 -15.63
C ALA A 198 3.13 12.96 -16.79
N PRO A 199 3.87 11.83 -16.67
CA PRO A 199 3.97 10.81 -17.72
C PRO A 199 2.66 10.05 -17.98
N CYS A 200 1.70 10.17 -17.07
CA CYS A 200 0.46 9.41 -17.04
C CYS A 200 -0.80 10.27 -17.30
N ARG A 201 -0.62 11.57 -17.57
CA ARG A 201 -1.73 12.51 -17.86
C ARG A 201 -2.58 12.07 -19.04
N GLU A 202 -1.95 11.56 -20.07
CA GLU A 202 -2.58 10.82 -21.15
C GLU A 202 -1.61 9.74 -21.62
N TRP A 203 -2.06 8.49 -21.66
CA TRP A 203 -1.22 7.41 -22.14
C TRP A 203 -2.03 6.27 -22.75
N ARG A 204 -1.38 5.49 -23.61
CA ARG A 204 -2.00 4.37 -24.31
C ARG A 204 -1.48 3.06 -23.76
N SER A 205 -2.40 2.14 -23.48
CA SER A 205 -2.08 0.73 -23.25
C SER A 205 -2.71 -0.12 -24.34
N SER A 206 -2.12 -1.28 -24.64
CA SER A 206 -2.69 -2.21 -25.61
C SER A 206 -2.41 -3.65 -25.24
N GLY A 207 -3.38 -4.54 -25.43
CA GLY A 207 -3.20 -5.96 -25.16
C GLY A 207 -4.47 -6.79 -25.28
N PRO A 208 -4.36 -8.10 -24.98
CA PRO A 208 -5.52 -8.98 -24.97
C PRO A 208 -6.48 -8.59 -23.84
N THR A 209 -7.77 -8.56 -24.13
CA THR A 209 -8.83 -8.38 -23.14
C THR A 209 -10.08 -9.18 -23.49
N ARG A 210 -10.93 -9.45 -22.50
CA ARG A 210 -12.22 -10.09 -22.70
C ARG A 210 -13.31 -9.03 -22.94
N TRP A 211 -13.97 -9.12 -24.08
CA TRP A 211 -15.13 -8.30 -24.45
C TRP A 211 -16.25 -9.21 -24.95
N GLN A 212 -17.44 -9.11 -24.35
CA GLN A 212 -18.61 -9.94 -24.71
C GLN A 212 -18.29 -11.45 -24.79
N GLY A 213 -17.52 -11.95 -23.82
CA GLY A 213 -17.11 -13.35 -23.75
C GLY A 213 -16.01 -13.78 -24.73
N LYS A 214 -15.51 -12.87 -25.58
CA LYS A 214 -14.43 -13.14 -26.54
C LYS A 214 -13.15 -12.44 -26.13
N THR A 215 -12.00 -13.07 -26.38
CA THR A 215 -10.70 -12.41 -26.27
C THR A 215 -10.44 -11.59 -27.53
N ILE A 216 -10.23 -10.29 -27.40
CA ILE A 216 -9.87 -9.37 -28.48
C ILE A 216 -8.57 -8.66 -28.13
N ARG A 217 -7.88 -8.08 -29.13
CA ARG A 217 -6.84 -7.08 -28.84
C ARG A 217 -7.49 -5.71 -28.75
N ALA A 218 -7.27 -5.00 -27.65
CA ALA A 218 -7.76 -3.64 -27.46
C ALA A 218 -6.60 -2.67 -27.27
N GLN A 219 -6.79 -1.43 -27.71
CA GLN A 219 -6.03 -0.28 -27.28
C GLN A 219 -6.93 0.60 -26.43
N VAL A 220 -6.40 1.11 -25.32
CA VAL A 220 -7.12 1.97 -24.39
C VAL A 220 -6.31 3.24 -24.16
N VAL A 221 -6.96 4.39 -24.27
CA VAL A 221 -6.42 5.70 -23.91
C VAL A 221 -6.88 6.00 -22.49
N HIS A 222 -5.92 6.17 -21.59
CA HIS A 222 -6.14 6.49 -20.19
C HIS A 222 -5.71 7.93 -19.91
N SER A 223 -6.30 8.54 -18.90
CA SER A 223 -5.86 9.84 -18.38
C SER A 223 -5.88 9.82 -16.86
N TRP A 224 -4.83 10.36 -16.26
CA TRP A 224 -4.74 10.66 -14.84
C TRP A 224 -4.76 12.17 -14.62
N GLN A 225 -5.57 12.60 -13.67
CA GLN A 225 -5.71 14.00 -13.32
C GLN A 225 -5.75 14.16 -11.81
N GLU A 226 -5.17 15.26 -11.36
CA GLU A 226 -5.43 15.79 -10.05
C GLU A 226 -6.67 16.68 -10.11
N VAL A 227 -7.67 16.36 -9.29
CA VAL A 227 -8.97 17.01 -9.31
C VAL A 227 -9.13 18.00 -8.17
N ASP A 228 -8.43 17.77 -7.07
CA ASP A 228 -8.55 18.58 -5.85
C ASP A 228 -7.33 18.43 -4.97
N ARG A 229 -7.09 19.43 -4.10
CA ARG A 229 -6.03 19.42 -3.09
C ARG A 229 -6.48 20.06 -1.78
N ASN A 230 -5.81 19.71 -0.69
CA ASN A 230 -5.91 20.38 0.62
C ASN A 230 -7.33 20.47 1.18
N PHE A 231 -8.11 19.39 1.03
CA PHE A 231 -9.50 19.29 1.49
C PHE A 231 -9.66 18.50 2.80
N ALA A 232 -8.61 17.85 3.28
CA ALA A 232 -8.55 17.07 4.52
C ALA A 232 -7.11 16.92 5.03
N GLY A 233 -6.95 16.75 6.35
CA GLY A 233 -5.65 16.53 7.00
C GLY A 233 -4.69 17.71 6.87
N ASP A 234 -3.40 17.44 7.01
CA ASP A 234 -2.33 18.43 6.77
C ASP A 234 -2.18 18.68 5.27
N GLU A 235 -2.23 17.61 4.48
CA GLU A 235 -2.22 17.64 3.02
C GLU A 235 -3.17 16.57 2.48
N SER A 236 -3.79 16.86 1.34
CA SER A 236 -4.60 15.87 0.64
C SER A 236 -4.61 16.13 -0.85
N VAL A 237 -4.77 15.06 -1.62
CA VAL A 237 -4.91 15.10 -3.07
C VAL A 237 -6.02 14.13 -3.49
N LEU A 238 -6.88 14.59 -4.41
CA LEU A 238 -7.85 13.74 -5.08
C LEU A 238 -7.39 13.45 -6.49
N LEU A 239 -7.11 12.18 -6.77
CA LEU A 239 -6.74 11.69 -8.08
C LEU A 239 -7.94 11.10 -8.80
N ARG A 240 -8.04 11.33 -10.11
CA ARG A 240 -9.02 10.70 -10.99
C ARG A 240 -8.32 10.01 -12.15
N HIS A 241 -8.70 8.75 -12.35
CA HIS A 241 -8.39 7.98 -13.55
C HIS A 241 -9.62 7.92 -14.44
N THR A 242 -9.41 8.16 -15.73
CA THR A 242 -10.46 8.02 -16.75
C THR A 242 -9.96 7.19 -17.92
N VAL A 243 -10.83 6.34 -18.45
CA VAL A 243 -10.65 5.74 -19.78
C VAL A 243 -11.32 6.65 -20.79
N VAL A 244 -10.52 7.33 -21.61
CA VAL A 244 -10.98 8.32 -22.59
C VAL A 244 -11.55 7.63 -23.84
N GLU A 245 -10.83 6.63 -24.33
CA GLU A 245 -11.20 5.87 -25.53
C GLU A 245 -10.77 4.41 -25.37
N ALA A 246 -11.57 3.49 -25.87
CA ALA A 246 -11.18 2.09 -26.05
C ALA A 246 -11.50 1.64 -27.48
N ARG A 247 -10.56 0.97 -28.13
CA ARG A 247 -10.64 0.54 -29.53
C ARG A 247 -10.29 -0.93 -29.67
N ASN A 248 -11.09 -1.67 -30.44
CA ASN A 248 -10.76 -3.01 -30.88
C ASN A 248 -9.72 -2.91 -32.02
N LEU A 249 -8.53 -3.48 -31.82
CA LEU A 249 -7.44 -3.46 -32.79
C LEU A 249 -7.65 -4.45 -33.95
N ASP A 250 -8.53 -5.44 -33.78
CA ASP A 250 -8.82 -6.44 -34.80
C ASP A 250 -9.88 -5.93 -35.80
N THR A 251 -10.78 -5.03 -35.36
CA THR A 251 -11.84 -4.46 -36.23
C THR A 251 -11.70 -2.97 -36.49
N GLY A 252 -10.85 -2.25 -35.74
CA GLY A 252 -10.70 -0.80 -35.79
C GLY A 252 -11.83 -0.02 -35.09
N ASN A 253 -12.92 -0.68 -34.68
CA ASN A 253 -14.09 -0.04 -34.09
C ASN A 253 -13.85 0.39 -32.64
N LEU A 254 -14.50 1.48 -32.23
CA LEU A 254 -14.57 1.86 -30.82
C LEU A 254 -15.39 0.84 -30.03
N LEU A 255 -14.97 0.57 -28.80
CA LEU A 255 -15.74 -0.22 -27.86
C LEU A 255 -16.78 0.70 -27.20
N PRO A 256 -18.08 0.33 -27.19
CA PRO A 256 -19.09 1.10 -26.48
C PRO A 256 -18.86 0.99 -24.96
N ASP A 257 -19.30 2.01 -24.21
CA ASP A 257 -19.25 2.07 -22.75
C ASP A 257 -17.85 1.92 -22.14
N VAL A 258 -17.07 3.00 -22.17
CA VAL A 258 -15.87 3.12 -21.33
C VAL A 258 -16.25 3.12 -19.85
N SER A 259 -15.40 2.53 -19.01
CA SER A 259 -15.60 2.50 -17.54
C SER A 259 -15.83 3.90 -16.98
N LYS A 260 -16.67 3.99 -15.94
CA LYS A 260 -16.80 5.22 -15.16
C LYS A 260 -15.43 5.64 -14.60
N PRO A 261 -15.19 6.95 -14.40
CA PRO A 261 -13.98 7.41 -13.73
C PRO A 261 -13.81 6.74 -12.37
N ASP A 262 -12.58 6.32 -12.09
CA ASP A 262 -12.18 5.82 -10.78
C ASP A 262 -11.42 6.93 -10.05
N SER A 263 -11.65 7.07 -8.73
CA SER A 263 -11.05 8.14 -7.94
C SER A 263 -10.39 7.61 -6.68
N THR A 264 -9.26 8.21 -6.34
CA THR A 264 -8.44 7.86 -5.17
C THR A 264 -8.16 9.13 -4.38
N ALA A 265 -8.47 9.14 -3.09
CA ALA A 265 -8.05 10.21 -2.19
C ALA A 265 -6.80 9.77 -1.44
N ILE A 266 -5.82 10.67 -1.35
CA ILE A 266 -4.61 10.50 -0.59
C ILE A 266 -4.59 11.61 0.46
N VAL A 267 -4.40 11.25 1.72
CA VAL A 267 -4.50 12.17 2.86
C VAL A 267 -3.31 11.95 3.77
N ARG A 268 -2.71 13.04 4.26
CA ARG A 268 -1.63 13.02 5.23
C ARG A 268 -2.05 13.66 6.54
N VAL A 269 -1.64 13.06 7.65
CA VAL A 269 -1.66 13.66 8.99
C VAL A 269 -0.39 13.25 9.72
N GLY A 270 0.50 14.21 9.97
CA GLY A 270 1.85 14.00 10.50
C GLY A 270 2.67 13.04 9.63
N ASP A 271 3.04 11.90 10.21
CA ASP A 271 3.78 10.80 9.59
C ASP A 271 2.88 9.68 9.02
N LEU A 272 1.55 9.85 9.07
CA LEU A 272 0.59 8.92 8.50
C LEU A 272 0.11 9.40 7.13
N VAL A 273 0.10 8.48 6.17
CA VAL A 273 -0.48 8.68 4.83
C VAL A 273 -1.57 7.63 4.61
N SER A 274 -2.78 8.06 4.30
CA SER A 274 -3.89 7.18 3.93
C SER A 274 -4.19 7.28 2.43
N VAL A 275 -4.38 6.13 1.80
CA VAL A 275 -4.86 6.00 0.42
C VAL A 275 -6.25 5.37 0.46
N ILE A 276 -7.25 6.05 -0.07
CA ILE A 276 -8.67 5.67 0.03
C ILE A 276 -9.26 5.53 -1.36
N LYS A 277 -9.92 4.40 -1.62
CA LYS A 277 -10.67 4.14 -2.85
C LYS A 277 -12.07 3.68 -2.51
N ILE A 278 -13.05 4.23 -3.20
CA ILE A 278 -14.44 3.80 -3.10
C ILE A 278 -14.78 2.87 -4.27
N GLY A 279 -15.58 1.86 -3.99
CA GLY A 279 -16.03 0.93 -5.03
C GLY A 279 -17.17 1.49 -5.89
N ARG A 280 -17.74 0.61 -6.72
CA ARG A 280 -18.77 0.98 -7.69
C ARG A 280 -20.00 1.60 -7.01
N GLY A 281 -20.27 2.86 -7.34
CA GLY A 281 -21.43 3.62 -6.87
C GLY A 281 -21.13 4.66 -5.80
N GLY A 282 -19.90 4.75 -5.30
CA GLY A 282 -19.47 5.91 -4.52
C GLY A 282 -19.28 7.15 -5.41
N THR A 283 -19.36 8.33 -4.82
CA THR A 283 -19.07 9.60 -5.50
C THR A 283 -17.79 10.22 -4.97
N GLU A 284 -17.16 11.12 -5.73
CA GLU A 284 -16.02 11.88 -5.23
C GLU A 284 -16.36 12.75 -4.00
N SER A 285 -17.63 13.16 -3.85
CA SER A 285 -18.09 13.86 -2.64
C SER A 285 -18.08 12.93 -1.42
N ASP A 286 -18.48 11.66 -1.59
CA ASP A 286 -18.37 10.66 -0.53
C ASP A 286 -16.90 10.38 -0.19
N LEU A 287 -16.03 10.34 -1.21
CA LEU A 287 -14.61 10.10 -1.04
C LEU A 287 -13.91 11.24 -0.28
N ARG A 288 -14.21 12.51 -0.59
CA ARG A 288 -13.73 13.67 0.18
C ARG A 288 -14.20 13.63 1.64
N ARG A 289 -15.48 13.32 1.85
CA ARG A 289 -16.03 13.19 3.21
C ARG A 289 -15.31 12.08 3.99
N LEU A 290 -15.12 10.91 3.38
CA LEU A 290 -14.41 9.79 4.02
C LEU A 290 -12.95 10.13 4.31
N ALA A 291 -12.28 10.87 3.43
CA ALA A 291 -10.93 11.38 3.64
C ALA A 291 -10.85 12.34 4.84
N GLY A 292 -11.85 13.22 5.04
CA GLY A 292 -11.96 14.03 6.25
C GLY A 292 -12.08 13.17 7.52
N VAL A 293 -12.98 12.18 7.53
CA VAL A 293 -13.13 11.25 8.66
C VAL A 293 -11.84 10.46 8.92
N ALA A 294 -11.13 10.05 7.87
CA ALA A 294 -9.85 9.36 8.00
C ALA A 294 -8.78 10.27 8.62
N ALA A 295 -8.71 11.55 8.21
CA ALA A 295 -7.80 12.52 8.80
C ALA A 295 -8.05 12.69 10.31
N ASP A 296 -9.31 12.89 10.70
CA ASP A 296 -9.70 13.06 12.11
C ASP A 296 -9.28 11.85 12.96
N ARG A 297 -9.43 10.64 12.43
CA ARG A 297 -9.02 9.40 13.10
C ARG A 297 -7.50 9.22 13.16
N MET A 298 -6.79 9.59 12.10
CA MET A 298 -5.32 9.52 12.06
C MET A 298 -4.66 10.45 13.08
N CYS A 299 -5.30 11.59 13.38
CA CYS A 299 -4.77 12.62 14.28
C CYS A 299 -4.24 12.09 15.61
N ALA A 300 -4.99 11.22 16.30
CA ALA A 300 -4.59 10.67 17.60
C ALA A 300 -3.35 9.76 17.54
N ALA A 301 -3.09 9.16 16.37
CA ALA A 301 -1.99 8.24 16.14
C ALA A 301 -0.82 8.84 15.34
N ALA A 302 -0.96 10.06 14.84
CA ALA A 302 0.06 10.77 14.09
C ALA A 302 1.23 11.23 14.97
N ASN A 303 2.39 11.45 14.35
CA ASN A 303 3.55 12.07 14.97
C ASN A 303 4.10 13.22 14.08
N PRO A 304 4.03 14.50 14.52
CA PRO A 304 3.40 14.94 15.77
C PRO A 304 1.90 14.65 15.76
N ARG A 305 1.32 14.54 16.96
CA ARG A 305 -0.14 14.55 17.09
C ARG A 305 -0.67 15.94 16.78
N CYS A 306 -1.89 16.00 16.27
CA CYS A 306 -2.73 17.17 16.47
C CYS A 306 -3.36 17.12 17.89
#